data_AF-A0A1M5MAI5-F1
#
_entry.id   AF-A0A1M5MAI5-F1
#
_cell.length_a   1.000
_cell.length_b   1.000
_cell.length_c   1.000
_cell.angle_alpha   90.00
_cell.angle_beta   90.00
_cell.angle_gamma   90.00
#
_symmetry.space_group_name_H-M   'P 1'
#
loop_
_entity.id
_entity.type
_entity.pdbx_description
1 polymer ?
#
loop_
_entity_poly.entity_id
_entity_poly.type
_entity_poly.pdbx_seq_one_letter_code
_entity_poly.pdbx_strand_id
1 'polypeptide(L)'
;MSAAPDDAAVLAGLASASREARAELAAAVAAVEEASGPLVEWRGGERQAGGAITMPWAAYAEPVSALLGALGRAGAVPVFDWMRWDGARRYRTAGDVAAAPLADVARLVTTIVRGDRFAEGTVAAALEDGRLLAAARRVRDGR
;
A
#
# COMPACT_ATOMS: atom_id res chain seq x y z
N MET A 1 -18.93 13.76 -10.91
CA MET A 1 -18.54 12.35 -11.16
C MET A 1 -17.24 12.38 -11.94
N SER A 2 -16.10 12.24 -11.27
CA SER A 2 -14.84 12.06 -12.01
C SER A 2 -14.79 10.61 -12.45
N ALA A 3 -14.64 10.35 -13.75
CA ALA A 3 -14.30 9.02 -14.24
C ALA A 3 -13.04 8.52 -13.53
N ALA A 4 -12.93 7.20 -13.32
CA ALA A 4 -11.65 6.62 -12.93
C ALA A 4 -10.59 7.11 -13.94
N PRO A 5 -9.40 7.57 -13.51
CA PRO A 5 -8.35 7.95 -14.42
C PRO A 5 -8.11 6.77 -15.33
N ASP A 6 -8.07 7.03 -16.63
CA ASP A 6 -7.75 6.00 -17.60
C ASP A 6 -6.37 5.39 -17.30
N ASP A 7 -6.12 4.20 -17.85
CA ASP A 7 -4.86 3.50 -17.60
C ASP A 7 -3.64 4.34 -18.02
N ALA A 8 -3.77 5.15 -19.08
CA ALA A 8 -2.68 5.98 -19.57
C ALA A 8 -2.30 7.07 -18.57
N ALA A 9 -3.26 7.70 -17.90
CA ALA A 9 -3.01 8.70 -16.86
C ALA A 9 -2.32 8.09 -15.63
N VAL A 10 -2.75 6.88 -15.21
CA VAL A 10 -2.11 6.16 -14.10
C VAL A 10 -0.66 5.80 -14.45
N LEU A 11 -0.44 5.25 -15.64
CA LEU A 11 0.89 4.88 -16.12
C LEU A 11 1.78 6.11 -16.31
N ALA A 12 1.24 7.23 -16.80
CA ALA A 12 1.99 8.49 -16.92
C ALA A 12 2.44 9.02 -15.55
N GLY A 13 1.60 8.92 -14.52
CA GLY A 13 1.98 9.26 -13.14
C GLY A 13 3.16 8.42 -12.65
N LEU A 14 3.10 7.10 -12.83
CA LEU A 14 4.22 6.19 -12.51
C LEU A 14 5.49 6.49 -13.34
N ALA A 15 5.34 6.81 -14.62
CA ALA A 15 6.44 7.15 -15.51
C ALA A 15 7.11 8.49 -15.13
N SER A 16 6.35 9.42 -14.55
CA SER A 16 6.87 10.72 -14.09
C SER A 16 7.69 10.67 -12.80
N ALA A 17 7.71 9.54 -12.08
CA ALA A 17 8.47 9.40 -10.85
C ALA A 17 9.96 9.70 -11.07
N SER A 18 10.52 10.55 -10.22
CA SER A 18 11.94 10.95 -10.28
C SER A 18 12.86 9.75 -10.02
N ARG A 19 14.12 9.85 -10.45
CA ARG A 19 15.12 8.82 -10.15
C ARG A 19 15.28 8.59 -8.64
N GLU A 20 15.18 9.65 -7.86
CA GLU A 20 15.23 9.60 -6.40
C GLU A 20 14.03 8.84 -5.83
N ALA A 21 12.81 9.19 -6.22
CA ALA A 21 11.60 8.49 -5.77
C ALA A 21 11.63 6.98 -6.13
N ARG A 22 12.20 6.64 -7.30
CA ARG A 22 12.41 5.25 -7.71
C ARG A 22 13.46 4.53 -6.86
N ALA A 23 14.57 5.20 -6.55
CA ALA A 23 15.62 4.63 -5.70
C ALA A 23 15.11 4.40 -4.27
N GLU A 24 14.33 5.34 -3.73
CA GLU A 24 13.68 5.21 -2.43
C GLU A 24 12.69 4.04 -2.41
N LEU A 25 11.86 3.87 -3.45
CA LEU A 25 10.96 2.72 -3.53
C LEU A 25 11.73 1.41 -3.58
N ALA A 26 12.80 1.33 -4.37
CA ALA A 26 13.63 0.13 -4.44
C ALA A 26 14.26 -0.21 -3.06
N ALA A 27 14.81 0.81 -2.38
CA ALA A 27 15.38 0.65 -1.05
C ALA A 27 14.33 0.25 0.00
N ALA A 28 13.13 0.85 -0.05
CA ALA A 28 12.06 0.53 0.89
C ALA A 28 11.51 -0.89 0.68
N VAL A 29 11.41 -1.36 -0.57
CA VAL A 29 11.06 -2.76 -0.86
C VAL A 29 12.10 -3.71 -0.26
N ALA A 30 13.39 -3.44 -0.48
CA ALA A 30 14.46 -4.26 0.09
C ALA A 30 14.43 -4.26 1.62
N ALA A 31 14.23 -3.10 2.25
CA ALA A 31 14.17 -2.99 3.71
C ALA A 31 13.01 -3.80 4.33
N VAL A 32 11.86 -3.88 3.65
CA VAL A 32 10.74 -4.74 4.09
C VAL A 32 11.06 -6.22 3.89
N GLU A 33 11.74 -6.59 2.81
CA GLU A 33 12.15 -7.97 2.51
C GLU A 33 13.23 -8.49 3.47
N GLU A 34 14.14 -7.63 3.90
CA GLU A 34 15.26 -7.95 4.79
C GLU A 34 14.92 -7.83 6.28
N ALA A 35 13.75 -7.29 6.60
CA ALA A 35 13.31 -7.14 7.99
C ALA A 35 13.16 -8.51 8.67
N SER A 36 13.84 -8.68 9.79
CA SER A 36 13.81 -9.91 10.61
C SER A 36 12.83 -9.83 11.79
N GLY A 37 12.27 -8.65 12.06
CA GLY A 37 11.33 -8.40 13.15
C GLY A 37 9.87 -8.28 12.66
N PRO A 38 8.90 -8.15 13.60
CA PRO A 38 7.52 -7.91 13.26
C PRO A 38 7.38 -6.59 12.49
N LEU A 39 6.72 -6.64 11.34
CA LEU A 39 6.41 -5.47 10.52
C LEU A 39 5.17 -4.72 10.99
N VAL A 40 4.34 -5.40 11.78
CA VAL A 40 3.10 -4.89 12.37
C VAL A 40 3.02 -5.35 13.82
N GLU A 41 2.72 -4.42 14.71
CA GLU A 41 2.37 -4.71 16.11
C GLU A 41 0.99 -4.12 16.42
N TRP A 42 0.07 -4.93 16.92
CA TRP A 42 -1.21 -4.42 17.41
C TRP A 42 -1.01 -3.80 18.80
N ARG A 43 -1.46 -2.55 18.97
CA ARG A 43 -1.35 -1.78 20.21
C ARG A 43 -2.70 -1.24 20.64
N GLY A 44 -2.85 -0.82 21.89
CA GLY A 44 -4.13 -0.34 22.43
C GLY A 44 -5.04 -1.50 22.88
N GLY A 45 -6.31 -1.20 23.18
CA GLY A 45 -7.25 -2.14 23.78
C GLY A 45 -7.07 -2.35 25.29
N GLU A 46 -5.96 -1.88 25.83
CA GLU A 46 -5.64 -1.89 27.25
C GLU A 46 -6.38 -0.76 27.98
N ARG A 47 -6.78 -1.04 29.23
CA ARG A 47 -7.34 -0.02 30.12
C ARG A 47 -6.20 0.83 30.69
N GLN A 48 -6.25 2.13 30.42
CA GLN A 48 -5.27 3.09 30.91
C GLN A 48 -5.57 3.57 32.33
N ALA A 49 -4.59 4.20 32.97
CA ALA A 49 -4.77 4.90 34.24
C ALA A 49 -5.84 5.98 34.07
N GLY A 50 -6.95 5.85 34.80
CA GLY A 50 -8.16 6.68 34.64
C GLY A 50 -9.35 5.95 34.03
N GLY A 51 -9.20 4.68 33.63
CA GLY A 51 -10.31 3.82 33.18
C GLY A 51 -10.69 3.97 31.70
N ALA A 52 -10.05 4.87 30.97
CA ALA A 52 -10.17 4.99 29.53
C ALA A 52 -9.58 3.75 28.82
N ILE A 53 -10.14 3.39 27.66
CA ILE A 53 -9.63 2.33 26.79
C ILE A 53 -9.41 2.95 25.42
N THR A 54 -8.23 2.75 24.84
CA THR A 54 -7.95 3.11 23.45
C THR A 54 -8.41 1.98 22.53
N MET A 55 -8.94 2.32 21.35
CA MET A 55 -9.22 1.29 20.35
C MET A 55 -7.90 0.64 19.89
N PRO A 56 -7.87 -0.69 19.68
CA PRO A 56 -6.70 -1.34 19.09
C PRO A 56 -6.35 -0.73 17.72
N TRP A 57 -5.06 -0.57 17.45
CA TRP A 57 -4.53 -0.02 16.20
C TRP A 57 -3.26 -0.75 15.77
N ALA A 58 -2.99 -0.79 14.47
CA ALA A 58 -1.81 -1.40 13.88
C ALA A 58 -0.65 -0.40 13.88
N ALA A 59 0.40 -0.69 14.66
CA ALA A 59 1.66 0.03 14.65
C ALA A 59 2.59 -0.57 13.59
N TYR A 60 2.92 0.22 12.58
CA TYR A 60 3.80 -0.19 11.49
C TYR A 60 5.28 0.07 11.82
N ALA A 61 6.13 -0.92 11.55
CA ALA A 61 7.57 -0.76 11.66
C ALA A 61 8.10 0.27 10.64
N GLU A 62 9.27 0.85 10.91
CA GLU A 62 9.87 1.87 10.04
C GLU A 62 9.98 1.45 8.56
N PRO A 63 10.41 0.22 8.21
CA PRO A 63 10.45 -0.21 6.81
C PRO A 63 9.09 -0.15 6.11
N VAL A 64 8.00 -0.45 6.81
CA VAL A 64 6.63 -0.36 6.27
C VAL A 64 6.25 1.09 6.04
N SER A 65 6.46 1.95 7.02
CA SER A 65 6.18 3.39 6.91
C SER A 65 6.96 4.02 5.74
N ALA A 66 8.24 3.66 5.59
CA ALA A 66 9.07 4.07 4.48
C ALA A 66 8.51 3.58 3.12
N LEU A 67 8.06 2.33 3.04
CA LEU A 67 7.46 1.76 1.84
C LEU A 67 6.19 2.50 1.43
N LEU A 68 5.27 2.77 2.37
CA LEU A 68 4.04 3.51 2.11
C LEU A 68 4.32 4.92 1.59
N GLY A 69 5.30 5.61 2.19
CA GLY A 69 5.74 6.92 1.74
C GLY A 69 6.36 6.89 0.33
N ALA A 70 7.23 5.90 0.07
CA ALA A 70 7.88 5.75 -1.23
C ALA A 70 6.88 5.41 -2.35
N LEU A 71 5.88 4.58 -2.09
CA LEU A 71 4.78 4.32 -3.03
C LEU A 71 4.02 5.60 -3.40
N GLY A 72 3.77 6.48 -2.41
CA GLY A 72 3.17 7.79 -2.65
C GLY A 72 4.04 8.67 -3.56
N ARG A 73 5.34 8.79 -3.27
CA ARG A 73 6.29 9.59 -4.06
C ARG A 73 6.56 9.02 -5.45
N ALA A 74 6.43 7.71 -5.63
CA ALA A 74 6.52 7.04 -6.92
C ALA A 74 5.26 7.19 -7.79
N GLY A 75 4.23 7.92 -7.33
CA GLY A 75 2.99 8.10 -8.08
C GLY A 75 2.07 6.88 -8.06
N ALA A 76 2.35 5.89 -7.21
CA ALA A 76 1.57 4.64 -7.13
C ALA A 76 0.26 4.77 -6.34
N VAL A 77 -0.13 5.98 -5.97
CA VAL A 77 -1.39 6.27 -5.26
C VAL A 77 -2.26 7.21 -6.10
N PRO A 78 -2.75 6.77 -7.29
CA PRO A 78 -3.59 7.62 -8.14
C PRO A 78 -4.90 8.01 -7.44
N VAL A 79 -5.42 9.19 -7.81
CA VAL A 79 -6.70 9.70 -7.32
C VAL A 79 -7.83 9.20 -8.21
N PHE A 80 -8.77 8.45 -7.64
CA PHE A 80 -9.96 7.94 -8.33
C PHE A 80 -11.05 7.53 -7.36
N ASP A 81 -12.23 7.16 -7.87
CA ASP A 81 -13.33 6.59 -7.08
C ASP A 81 -13.05 5.13 -6.70
N TRP A 82 -12.11 4.95 -5.77
CA TRP A 82 -11.63 3.65 -5.32
C TRP A 82 -12.69 2.84 -4.56
N MET A 83 -13.68 3.50 -3.94
CA MET A 83 -14.76 2.80 -3.23
C MET A 83 -15.71 2.08 -4.19
N ARG A 84 -15.86 2.58 -5.42
CA ARG A 84 -16.69 1.95 -6.45
C ARG A 84 -15.92 1.01 -7.37
N TRP A 85 -14.59 0.98 -7.26
CA TRP A 85 -13.75 0.12 -8.08
C TRP A 85 -13.74 -1.32 -7.53
N ASP A 86 -13.89 -2.28 -8.42
CA ASP A 86 -14.02 -3.70 -8.08
C ASP A 86 -12.67 -4.43 -7.94
N GLY A 87 -11.55 -3.76 -8.22
CA GLY A 87 -10.24 -4.38 -8.29
C GLY A 87 -9.80 -5.06 -7.00
N ALA A 88 -10.19 -4.55 -5.83
CA ALA A 88 -9.93 -5.22 -4.56
C ALA A 88 -10.60 -6.61 -4.43
N ARG A 89 -11.71 -6.84 -5.17
CA ARG A 89 -12.35 -8.16 -5.26
C ARG A 89 -11.72 -9.04 -6.36
N ARG A 90 -11.12 -8.43 -7.38
CA ARG A 90 -10.44 -9.13 -8.48
C ARG A 90 -9.04 -9.62 -8.07
N TYR A 91 -8.31 -8.83 -7.29
CA TYR A 91 -6.91 -9.09 -6.90
C TYR A 91 -6.83 -9.46 -5.42
N ARG A 92 -7.12 -10.72 -5.10
CA ARG A 92 -7.29 -11.18 -3.71
C ARG A 92 -6.04 -11.81 -3.11
N THR A 93 -5.09 -12.20 -3.94
CA THR A 93 -3.84 -12.84 -3.51
C THR A 93 -2.62 -12.09 -4.04
N ALA A 94 -1.46 -12.28 -3.42
CA ALA A 94 -0.19 -11.76 -3.93
C ALA A 94 0.08 -12.20 -5.39
N GLY A 95 -0.33 -13.42 -5.77
CA GLY A 95 -0.22 -13.93 -7.14
C GLY A 95 -1.09 -13.16 -8.13
N ASP A 96 -2.35 -12.86 -7.77
CA ASP A 96 -3.23 -12.05 -8.61
C ASP A 96 -2.65 -10.65 -8.85
N VAL A 97 -2.07 -10.05 -7.79
CA VAL A 97 -1.42 -8.74 -7.87
C VAL A 97 -0.18 -8.77 -8.75
N ALA A 98 0.64 -9.80 -8.63
CA ALA A 98 1.84 -9.96 -9.45
C ALA A 98 1.50 -10.06 -10.96
N ALA A 99 0.40 -10.74 -11.31
CA ALA A 99 -0.05 -10.88 -12.68
C ALA A 99 -0.87 -9.69 -13.22
N ALA A 100 -1.26 -8.75 -12.34
CA ALA A 100 -2.15 -7.66 -12.72
C ALA A 100 -1.49 -6.64 -13.67
N PRO A 101 -2.30 -5.96 -14.52
CA PRO A 101 -1.88 -4.77 -15.24
C PRO A 101 -1.34 -3.72 -14.27
N LEU A 102 -0.27 -3.02 -14.64
CA LEU A 102 0.42 -2.10 -13.74
C LEU A 102 -0.48 -0.94 -13.26
N ALA A 103 -1.37 -0.45 -14.12
CA ALA A 103 -2.36 0.57 -13.74
C ALA A 103 -3.31 0.07 -12.63
N ASP A 104 -3.74 -1.19 -12.72
CA ASP A 104 -4.59 -1.82 -11.71
C ASP A 104 -3.82 -2.10 -10.40
N VAL A 105 -2.53 -2.42 -10.48
CA VAL A 105 -1.67 -2.50 -9.29
C VAL A 105 -1.64 -1.16 -8.55
N ALA A 106 -1.41 -0.04 -9.25
CA ALA A 106 -1.40 1.28 -8.61
C ALA A 106 -2.76 1.64 -8.00
N ARG A 107 -3.87 1.30 -8.68
CA ARG A 107 -5.22 1.45 -8.10
C ARG A 107 -5.43 0.60 -6.85
N LEU A 108 -4.87 -0.61 -6.81
CA LEU A 108 -4.90 -1.47 -5.63
C LEU A 108 -4.09 -0.88 -4.47
N VAL A 109 -2.91 -0.31 -4.74
CA VAL A 109 -2.13 0.42 -3.73
C VAL A 109 -2.95 1.54 -3.13
N THR A 110 -3.64 2.36 -3.93
CA THR A 110 -4.58 3.37 -3.40
C THR A 110 -5.63 2.76 -2.50
N THR A 111 -6.21 1.62 -2.90
CA THR A 111 -7.28 0.96 -2.13
C THR A 111 -6.77 0.46 -0.78
N ILE A 112 -5.56 -0.11 -0.73
CA ILE A 112 -4.92 -0.57 0.51
C ILE A 112 -4.59 0.63 1.41
N VAL A 113 -3.87 1.62 0.90
CA VAL A 113 -3.37 2.77 1.68
C VAL A 113 -4.50 3.69 2.15
N ARG A 114 -5.53 3.89 1.33
CA ARG A 114 -6.69 4.70 1.74
C ARG A 114 -7.66 3.89 2.60
N GLY A 115 -7.82 2.60 2.34
CA GLY A 115 -8.69 1.71 3.12
C GLY A 115 -8.30 1.65 4.59
N ASP A 116 -7.00 1.72 4.89
CA ASP A 116 -6.49 1.72 6.27
C ASP A 116 -7.02 2.88 7.13
N ARG A 117 -7.40 4.01 6.50
CA ARG A 117 -8.02 5.14 7.19
C ARG A 117 -9.47 4.91 7.60
N PHE A 118 -10.13 3.88 7.05
CA PHE A 118 -11.54 3.57 7.26
C PHE A 118 -11.76 2.24 7.96
N ALA A 119 -10.84 1.30 7.78
CA ALA A 119 -10.83 -0.01 8.44
C ALA A 119 -9.41 -0.28 8.93
N GLU A 120 -9.25 -0.25 10.25
CA GLU A 120 -7.98 -0.51 10.92
C GLU A 120 -7.40 -1.86 10.50
N GLY A 121 -6.12 -1.89 10.18
CA GLY A 121 -5.40 -3.10 9.78
C GLY A 121 -5.59 -3.52 8.32
N THR A 122 -6.09 -2.65 7.44
CA THR A 122 -6.14 -2.93 5.98
C THR A 122 -4.73 -3.11 5.41
N VAL A 123 -3.79 -2.24 5.77
CA VAL A 123 -2.38 -2.37 5.37
C VAL A 123 -1.75 -3.58 6.04
N ALA A 124 -2.04 -3.82 7.32
CA ALA A 124 -1.56 -5.01 8.04
C ALA A 124 -1.97 -6.32 7.35
N ALA A 125 -3.25 -6.47 6.99
CA ALA A 125 -3.74 -7.65 6.29
C ALA A 125 -3.08 -7.81 4.91
N ALA A 126 -2.90 -6.71 4.16
CA ALA A 126 -2.24 -6.75 2.86
C ALA A 126 -0.72 -7.02 2.94
N LEU A 127 -0.08 -6.72 4.07
CA LEU A 127 1.30 -7.14 4.35
C LEU A 127 1.35 -8.63 4.65
N GLU A 128 0.47 -9.11 5.53
CA GLU A 128 0.42 -10.51 5.96
C GLU A 128 0.15 -11.47 4.79
N ASP A 129 -0.80 -11.14 3.92
CA ASP A 129 -1.10 -11.95 2.73
C ASP A 129 -0.21 -11.64 1.51
N GLY A 130 0.75 -10.74 1.67
CA GLY A 130 1.77 -10.39 0.69
C GLY A 130 1.30 -9.51 -0.47
N ARG A 131 0.03 -9.09 -0.53
CA ARG A 131 -0.48 -8.22 -1.61
C ARG A 131 0.23 -6.87 -1.68
N LEU A 132 0.53 -6.24 -0.53
CA LEU A 132 1.22 -4.95 -0.51
C LEU A 132 2.64 -5.07 -1.08
N LEU A 133 3.37 -6.11 -0.68
CA LEU A 133 4.73 -6.33 -1.15
C LEU A 133 4.75 -6.73 -2.64
N ALA A 134 3.81 -7.55 -3.10
CA ALA A 134 3.63 -7.85 -4.52
C ALA A 134 3.35 -6.59 -5.34
N ALA A 135 2.47 -5.71 -4.84
CA ALA A 135 2.17 -4.45 -5.51
C ALA A 135 3.40 -3.54 -5.58
N ALA A 136 4.14 -3.41 -4.47
CA ALA A 136 5.35 -2.59 -4.43
C ALA A 136 6.44 -3.08 -5.39
N ARG A 137 6.66 -4.40 -5.48
CA ARG A 137 7.57 -5.01 -6.48
C ARG A 137 7.10 -4.69 -7.90
N ARG A 138 5.81 -4.84 -8.17
CA ARG A 138 5.25 -4.54 -9.50
C ARG A 138 5.41 -3.08 -9.89
N VAL A 139 5.27 -2.14 -8.96
CA VAL A 139 5.53 -0.70 -9.19
C VAL A 139 7.03 -0.44 -9.41
N ARG A 140 7.90 -1.08 -8.63
CA ARG A 140 9.36 -0.97 -8.76
C ARG A 140 9.86 -1.47 -10.12
N ASP A 141 9.32 -2.60 -10.57
CA ASP A 141 9.78 -3.32 -11.77
C ASP A 141 9.03 -2.89 -13.03
N GLY A 142 7.78 -2.44 -12.86
CA GLY A 142 6.87 -1.98 -13.91
C GLY A 142 7.32 -0.66 -14.49
N ARG A 143 7.84 -0.74 -15.71
CA ARG A 143 8.14 0.38 -16.59
C ARG A 143 7.04 0.50 -17.63
#